data_AF-J9WJI9-F1
#
_entry.id   AF-J9WJI9-F1
#
_cell.length_a   1.000
_cell.length_b   1.000
_cell.length_c   1.000
_cell.angle_alpha   90.00
_cell.angle_beta   90.00
_cell.angle_gamma   90.00
#
_symmetry.space_group_name_H-M   'P 1'
#
loop_
_entity.id
_entity.type
_entity.pdbx_description
1 polymer ?
#
loop_
_entity_poly.entity_id
_entity_poly.type
_entity_poly.pdbx_seq_one_letter_code
_entity_poly.pdbx_strand_id
1 'polypeptide(L)'
;MGAAVDEDCLKLTTYLAERRRTGGGFVSDVLLGLYERHRIAAGVALRGISGFGTMRHFRTDQSLTLSEDPPVVIVAVDTRTKIEALLDPVLTIKQRGLVTLERARLLHEDIGSPQLPEDLHDAVKLTIYVGRKQRVNGTPAYIALCDLMHRRGLAGATVLLGVDGVAHGERQRANFFGRNADVPMMIVVVGSGERIGRVLPELAGLLRTPLFTLERVRVCKRDGQFLERPHALPGTDEHGLPLWQKLTIYTSESAQRGGAPIHRAIVQRLRQAGTADGATVLRGVWGFHGDHPPHGDKLLSLTRRVPVVTIVIDTPANVAESFAVIDELTSEEGLVTSEMVPALVSDEGDSGQGPPRMARHRY
;
A
#
# COMPACT_ATOMS: atom_id res chain seq x y z
N MET A 1 1.77 -31.66 10.14
CA MET A 1 1.41 -30.61 11.10
C MET A 1 2.59 -29.65 11.21
N GLY A 2 2.81 -28.86 10.16
CA GLY A 2 3.68 -27.68 10.23
C GLY A 2 2.78 -26.51 10.60
N ALA A 3 3.13 -25.76 11.64
CA ALA A 3 2.44 -24.50 11.94
C ALA A 3 2.71 -23.52 10.79
N ALA A 4 1.72 -22.69 10.47
CA ALA A 4 1.92 -21.52 9.60
C ALA A 4 3.18 -20.77 10.06
N VAL A 5 4.09 -20.47 9.14
CA VAL A 5 5.29 -19.71 9.46
C VAL A 5 4.87 -18.25 9.62
N ASP A 6 4.44 -17.90 10.83
CA ASP A 6 4.25 -16.51 11.29
C ASP A 6 5.63 -15.92 11.56
N GLU A 7 6.25 -15.39 10.52
CA GLU A 7 7.54 -14.72 10.62
C GLU A 7 7.38 -13.20 10.69
N ASP A 8 8.17 -12.58 11.57
CA ASP A 8 8.31 -11.13 11.59
C ASP A 8 8.92 -10.66 10.27
N CYS A 9 8.20 -9.77 9.59
CA CYS A 9 8.53 -9.33 8.26
C CYS A 9 8.50 -7.81 8.16
N LEU A 10 9.21 -7.29 7.17
CA LEU A 10 9.23 -5.86 6.89
C LEU A 10 8.66 -5.60 5.51
N LYS A 11 7.88 -4.52 5.41
CA LYS A 11 7.41 -3.97 4.14
C LYS A 11 8.19 -2.70 3.87
N LEU A 12 9.13 -2.80 2.94
CA LEU A 12 9.91 -1.67 2.43
C LEU A 12 9.13 -1.05 1.27
N THR A 13 8.77 0.22 1.38
CA THR A 13 8.06 0.94 0.31
C THR A 13 8.83 2.18 -0.11
N THR A 14 9.11 2.28 -1.42
CA THR A 14 9.74 3.46 -2.01
C THR A 14 8.73 4.22 -2.84
N TYR A 15 8.60 5.53 -2.59
CA TYR A 15 7.79 6.48 -3.35
C TYR A 15 8.73 7.40 -4.14
N LEU A 16 8.64 7.35 -5.46
CA LEU A 16 9.51 8.11 -6.35
C LEU A 16 8.78 8.58 -7.61
N ALA A 17 9.43 9.40 -8.42
CA ALA A 17 8.88 9.84 -9.71
C ALA A 17 9.18 8.82 -10.82
N GLU A 18 8.19 8.46 -11.66
CA GLU A 18 8.33 7.46 -12.73
C GLU A 18 9.59 7.65 -13.59
N ARG A 19 9.91 8.89 -13.95
CA ARG A 19 11.03 9.20 -14.85
C ARG A 19 12.37 9.31 -14.14
N ARG A 20 12.48 8.95 -12.84
CA ARG A 20 13.76 9.00 -12.14
C ARG A 20 14.75 7.96 -12.63
N ARG A 21 15.99 8.42 -12.81
CA ARG A 21 17.10 7.63 -13.33
C ARG A 21 18.35 7.77 -12.47
N THR A 22 19.14 6.71 -12.48
CA THR A 22 20.53 6.66 -12.00
C THR A 22 21.45 6.38 -13.19
N GLY A 23 22.76 6.27 -12.96
CA GLY A 23 23.69 5.77 -13.97
C GLY A 23 23.34 4.38 -14.50
N GLY A 24 22.57 3.58 -13.75
CA GLY A 24 22.15 2.22 -14.10
C GLY A 24 20.78 2.10 -14.79
N GLY A 25 20.08 3.20 -15.10
CA GLY A 25 18.75 3.17 -15.73
C GLY A 25 17.67 3.81 -14.87
N PHE A 26 16.40 3.43 -15.06
CA PHE A 26 15.31 3.90 -14.20
C PHE A 26 15.50 3.37 -12.77
N VAL A 27 15.25 4.21 -11.77
CA VAL A 27 15.38 3.82 -10.35
C VAL A 27 14.52 2.59 -10.04
N SER A 28 13.33 2.51 -10.62
CA SER A 28 12.43 1.36 -10.49
C SER A 28 13.04 0.05 -11.00
N ASP A 29 13.66 0.09 -12.18
CA ASP A 29 14.33 -1.08 -12.76
C ASP A 29 15.52 -1.56 -11.91
N VAL A 30 16.29 -0.61 -11.36
CA VAL A 30 17.43 -0.89 -10.49
C VAL A 30 16.98 -1.53 -9.17
N LEU A 31 15.95 -0.97 -8.53
CA LEU A 31 15.38 -1.51 -7.29
C LEU A 31 14.79 -2.90 -7.50
N LEU A 32 13.99 -3.11 -8.55
CA LEU A 32 13.43 -4.43 -8.85
C LEU A 32 14.50 -5.47 -9.19
N GLY A 33 15.56 -5.07 -9.90
CA GLY A 33 16.71 -5.95 -10.15
C GLY A 33 17.48 -6.31 -8.87
N LEU A 34 17.55 -5.39 -7.90
CA LEU A 34 18.11 -5.68 -6.58
C LEU A 34 17.23 -6.68 -5.82
N TYR A 35 15.92 -6.46 -5.82
CA TYR A 35 14.95 -7.36 -5.18
C TYR A 35 14.97 -8.77 -5.76
N GLU A 36 15.11 -8.88 -7.09
CA GLU A 36 15.30 -10.16 -7.78
C GLU A 36 16.59 -10.87 -7.36
N ARG A 37 17.73 -10.16 -7.34
CA ARG A 37 19.02 -10.72 -6.90
C ARG A 37 18.98 -11.23 -5.46
N HIS A 38 18.27 -10.54 -4.58
CA HIS A 38 18.07 -10.96 -3.18
C HIS A 38 16.92 -11.97 -3.00
N ARG A 39 16.24 -12.34 -4.10
CA ARG A 39 15.13 -13.30 -4.12
C ARG A 39 14.08 -13.00 -3.05
N ILE A 40 13.61 -11.75 -3.02
CA ILE A 40 12.57 -11.37 -2.06
C ILE A 40 11.27 -12.13 -2.31
N ALA A 41 10.50 -12.37 -1.26
CA ALA A 41 9.24 -13.11 -1.33
C ALA A 41 8.24 -12.45 -2.30
N ALA A 42 8.04 -11.13 -2.18
CA ALA A 42 7.29 -10.36 -3.16
C ALA A 42 7.79 -8.92 -3.30
N GLY A 43 7.75 -8.41 -4.53
CA GLY A 43 7.94 -7.01 -4.86
C GLY A 43 6.92 -6.58 -5.91
N VAL A 44 6.33 -5.39 -5.77
CA VAL A 44 5.33 -4.88 -6.71
C VAL A 44 5.60 -3.41 -6.99
N ALA A 45 5.80 -3.07 -8.27
CA ALA A 45 5.87 -1.69 -8.72
C ALA A 45 4.49 -1.25 -9.20
N LEU A 46 3.95 -0.24 -8.55
CA LEU A 46 2.64 0.35 -8.79
C LEU A 46 2.80 1.74 -9.40
N ARG A 47 2.01 2.02 -10.43
CA ARG A 47 1.96 3.35 -11.06
C ARG A 47 0.79 4.15 -10.47
N GLY A 48 1.08 5.32 -9.93
CA GLY A 48 0.06 6.25 -9.45
C GLY A 48 -0.53 7.09 -10.57
N ILE A 49 -1.65 7.74 -10.26
CA ILE A 49 -2.39 8.62 -11.18
C ILE A 49 -2.22 10.10 -10.82
N SER A 50 -1.90 10.39 -9.55
CA SER A 50 -1.57 11.74 -9.11
C SER A 50 -0.80 11.74 -7.79
N GLY A 51 -0.16 12.84 -7.46
CA GLY A 51 0.45 13.06 -6.15
C GLY A 51 1.33 14.30 -6.09
N PHE A 52 1.86 14.59 -4.91
CA PHE A 52 2.96 15.52 -4.73
C PHE A 52 3.91 14.97 -3.67
N GLY A 53 5.20 15.21 -3.84
CA GLY A 53 6.21 14.96 -2.81
C GLY A 53 6.54 16.24 -2.03
N THR A 54 7.55 16.16 -1.18
CA THR A 54 8.09 17.22 -0.30
C THR A 54 8.30 18.59 -0.99
N MET A 55 8.65 18.60 -2.28
CA MET A 55 8.75 19.83 -3.09
C MET A 55 7.40 20.41 -3.57
N ARG A 56 6.27 19.79 -3.21
CA ARG A 56 4.88 20.18 -3.52
C ARG A 56 4.55 20.37 -5.00
N HIS A 57 5.41 19.85 -5.89
CA HIS A 57 5.13 19.80 -7.32
C HIS A 57 4.01 18.80 -7.57
N PHE A 58 2.89 19.30 -8.09
CA PHE A 58 1.75 18.46 -8.46
C PHE A 58 2.09 17.63 -9.69
N ARG A 59 1.84 16.32 -9.60
CA ARG A 59 2.11 15.35 -10.65
C ARG A 59 0.82 14.62 -10.97
N THR A 60 0.47 14.52 -12.24
CA THR A 60 -0.76 13.86 -12.72
C THR A 60 -0.53 13.30 -14.12
N ASP A 61 -1.31 12.28 -14.49
CA ASP A 61 -1.39 11.64 -15.81
C ASP A 61 -2.46 12.25 -16.74
N GLN A 62 -2.93 13.47 -16.44
CA GLN A 62 -4.12 14.07 -17.07
C GLN A 62 -3.83 15.29 -17.96
N SER A 63 -2.56 15.61 -18.24
CA SER A 63 -2.21 16.76 -19.07
C SER A 63 -1.31 16.34 -20.23
N LEU A 64 -1.67 16.63 -21.48
CA LEU A 64 -0.83 16.41 -22.66
C LEU A 64 0.47 17.27 -22.68
N THR A 65 0.88 17.81 -21.54
CA THR A 65 2.12 18.57 -21.39
C THR A 65 3.29 17.62 -21.14
N LEU A 66 4.50 18.04 -21.52
CA LEU A 66 5.74 17.26 -21.31
C LEU A 66 6.10 17.01 -19.82
N SER A 67 5.33 17.55 -18.86
CA SER A 67 5.59 17.56 -17.40
C SER A 67 4.91 16.42 -16.61
N GLU A 68 4.39 15.39 -17.27
CA GLU A 68 3.82 14.22 -16.57
C GLU A 68 4.93 13.31 -16.02
N ASP A 69 5.06 13.26 -14.70
CA ASP A 69 5.97 12.37 -13.98
C ASP A 69 5.21 11.70 -12.81
N PRO A 70 4.24 10.81 -13.11
CA PRO A 70 3.38 10.25 -12.08
C PRO A 70 4.20 9.52 -11.00
N PRO A 71 3.70 9.46 -9.76
CA PRO A 71 4.41 8.74 -8.71
C PRO A 71 4.43 7.24 -9.02
N VAL A 72 5.56 6.60 -8.73
CA VAL A 72 5.72 5.15 -8.70
C VAL A 72 5.94 4.74 -7.26
N VAL A 73 5.19 3.73 -6.83
CA VAL A 73 5.31 3.12 -5.50
C VAL A 73 5.84 1.72 -5.69
N ILE A 74 6.99 1.41 -5.11
CA ILE A 74 7.61 0.09 -5.19
C ILE A 74 7.61 -0.51 -3.80
N VAL A 75 6.89 -1.61 -3.65
CA VAL A 75 6.77 -2.36 -2.40
C VAL A 75 7.67 -3.58 -2.50
N ALA A 76 8.43 -3.88 -1.44
CA ALA A 76 9.17 -5.12 -1.24
C ALA A 76 8.81 -5.70 0.14
N VAL A 77 8.52 -6.99 0.18
CA VAL A 77 8.19 -7.73 1.39
C VAL A 77 8.99 -9.00 1.46
N ASP A 78 9.60 -9.22 2.61
CA ASP A 78 10.21 -10.48 3.01
C ASP A 78 10.44 -10.46 4.54
N THR A 79 11.05 -11.52 5.07
CA THR A 79 11.53 -11.60 6.44
C THR A 79 12.36 -10.38 6.82
N ARG A 80 12.33 -10.02 8.11
CA ARG A 80 13.11 -8.90 8.65
C ARG A 80 14.57 -8.94 8.16
N THR A 81 15.23 -10.08 8.30
CA THR A 81 16.65 -10.26 7.95
C THR A 81 16.94 -9.93 6.49
N LYS A 82 16.09 -10.39 5.55
CA LYS A 82 16.30 -10.13 4.12
C LYS A 82 16.05 -8.67 3.76
N ILE A 83 15.03 -8.05 4.34
CA ILE A 83 14.74 -6.64 4.09
C ILE A 83 15.79 -5.72 4.72
N GLU A 84 16.27 -6.03 5.93
CA GLU A 84 17.37 -5.29 6.57
C GLU A 84 18.65 -5.35 5.71
N ALA A 85 18.95 -6.50 5.11
CA ALA A 85 20.07 -6.65 4.17
C ALA A 85 19.92 -5.85 2.86
N LEU A 86 18.71 -5.37 2.54
CA LEU A 86 18.43 -4.53 1.37
C LEU A 86 18.52 -3.03 1.66
N LEU A 87 18.54 -2.61 2.93
CA LEU A 87 18.46 -1.20 3.28
C LEU A 87 19.65 -0.40 2.77
N ASP A 88 20.86 -0.86 3.03
CA ASP A 88 22.06 -0.14 2.59
C ASP A 88 22.14 -0.04 1.05
N PRO A 89 21.96 -1.13 0.28
CA PRO A 89 21.89 -1.03 -1.18
C PRO A 89 20.78 -0.11 -1.69
N VAL A 90 19.59 -0.12 -1.06
CA VAL A 90 18.45 0.74 -1.47
C VAL A 90 18.72 2.21 -1.16
N LEU A 91 19.30 2.51 0.01
CA LEU A 91 19.59 3.89 0.41
C LEU A 91 20.78 4.49 -0.33
N THR A 92 21.71 3.66 -0.82
CA THR A 92 22.80 4.11 -1.69
C THR A 92 22.28 4.60 -3.05
N ILE A 93 21.09 4.16 -3.46
CA ILE A 93 20.42 4.64 -4.66
C ILE A 93 19.84 6.03 -4.37
N LYS A 94 20.57 7.07 -4.80
CA LYS A 94 20.07 8.46 -4.74
C LYS A 94 18.78 8.59 -5.53
N GLN A 95 17.66 8.70 -4.83
CA GLN A 95 16.32 8.52 -5.40
C GLN A 95 15.43 9.74 -5.29
N ARG A 96 15.80 10.77 -4.51
CA ARG A 96 14.97 11.99 -4.26
C ARG A 96 13.49 11.63 -4.13
N GLY A 97 13.21 10.86 -3.09
CA GLY A 97 11.91 10.25 -2.83
C GLY A 97 11.84 9.81 -1.38
N LEU A 98 10.76 9.11 -1.06
CA LEU A 98 10.46 8.64 0.29
C LEU A 98 10.68 7.14 0.37
N VAL A 99 11.38 6.68 1.41
CA VAL A 99 11.48 5.26 1.74
C VAL A 99 10.85 5.04 3.10
N THR A 100 9.91 4.11 3.19
CA THR A 100 9.29 3.70 4.46
C THR A 100 9.56 2.24 4.75
N LEU A 101 9.69 1.93 6.04
CA LEU A 101 9.70 0.57 6.56
C LEU A 101 8.51 0.38 7.49
N GLU A 102 7.70 -0.63 7.22
CA GLU A 102 6.55 -0.99 8.03
C GLU A 102 6.75 -2.39 8.61
N ARG A 103 6.26 -2.61 9.84
CA ARG A 103 6.25 -3.93 10.48
C ARG A 103 5.02 -4.70 10.02
N ALA A 104 5.21 -5.97 9.72
CA ALA A 104 4.14 -6.85 9.30
C ALA A 104 4.42 -8.29 9.75
N ARG A 105 3.40 -9.14 9.70
CA ARG A 105 3.55 -10.59 9.78
C ARG A 105 3.46 -11.19 8.40
N LEU A 106 4.47 -11.97 8.02
CA LEU A 106 4.43 -12.72 6.76
C LEU A 106 3.75 -14.06 7.03
N LEU A 107 2.76 -14.39 6.22
CA LEU A 107 2.16 -15.71 6.20
C LEU A 107 2.38 -16.32 4.83
N HIS A 108 3.08 -17.45 4.79
CA HIS A 108 3.28 -18.24 3.59
C HIS A 108 3.14 -19.72 3.95
N GLU A 109 2.57 -20.51 3.04
CA GLU A 109 2.44 -21.98 3.16
C GLU A 109 1.68 -22.46 4.43
N ASP A 110 0.92 -23.56 4.34
CA ASP A 110 0.23 -24.19 5.48
C ASP A 110 -0.46 -23.22 6.48
N ILE A 111 -1.18 -22.23 5.95
CA ILE A 111 -1.93 -21.26 6.76
C ILE A 111 -3.16 -21.98 7.33
N GLY A 112 -3.00 -22.54 8.53
CA GLY A 112 -4.06 -23.17 9.31
C GLY A 112 -5.08 -22.16 9.83
N SER A 113 -5.61 -22.37 11.03
CA SER A 113 -6.37 -21.36 11.77
C SER A 113 -5.43 -20.59 12.71
N PRO A 114 -4.70 -19.56 12.24
CA PRO A 114 -3.81 -18.82 13.10
C PRO A 114 -4.63 -18.11 14.18
N GLN A 115 -4.27 -18.33 15.44
CA GLN A 115 -4.65 -17.40 16.50
C GLN A 115 -3.82 -16.14 16.28
N LEU A 116 -4.46 -15.09 15.74
CA LEU A 116 -3.77 -13.83 15.54
C LEU A 116 -3.27 -13.30 16.90
N PRO A 117 -2.03 -12.78 16.97
CA PRO A 117 -1.54 -12.05 18.14
C PRO A 117 -2.52 -10.98 18.63
N GLU A 118 -2.54 -10.69 19.94
CA GLU A 118 -3.46 -9.72 20.55
C GLU A 118 -3.36 -8.32 19.92
N ASP A 119 -2.18 -7.90 19.49
CA ASP A 119 -1.98 -6.61 18.81
C ASP A 119 -2.65 -6.55 17.43
N LEU A 120 -3.09 -7.67 16.87
CA LEU A 120 -3.85 -7.77 15.63
C LEU A 120 -5.35 -8.03 15.87
N HIS A 121 -5.88 -7.88 17.09
CA HIS A 121 -7.30 -8.15 17.36
C HIS A 121 -8.25 -7.02 16.93
N ASP A 122 -7.78 -5.78 16.92
CA ASP A 122 -8.57 -4.60 16.56
C ASP A 122 -8.87 -4.57 15.04
N ALA A 123 -8.19 -3.72 14.28
CA ALA A 123 -8.24 -3.71 12.83
C ALA A 123 -6.91 -4.12 12.22
N VAL A 124 -7.01 -4.90 11.14
CA VAL A 124 -5.87 -5.47 10.43
C VAL A 124 -6.00 -5.12 8.96
N LYS A 125 -4.87 -4.74 8.38
CA LYS A 125 -4.69 -4.63 6.94
C LYS A 125 -4.02 -5.92 6.46
N LEU A 126 -4.77 -6.74 5.75
CA LEU A 126 -4.28 -7.94 5.07
C LEU A 126 -3.89 -7.56 3.64
N THR A 127 -2.65 -7.86 3.23
CA THR A 127 -2.25 -7.77 1.82
C THR A 127 -2.05 -9.16 1.25
N ILE A 128 -2.72 -9.47 0.14
CA ILE A 128 -2.58 -10.74 -0.58
C ILE A 128 -1.80 -10.48 -1.86
N TYR A 129 -0.72 -11.24 -2.08
CA TYR A 129 0.09 -11.17 -3.30
C TYR A 129 -0.31 -12.30 -4.25
N VAL A 130 -0.76 -11.95 -5.46
CA VAL A 130 -1.20 -12.93 -6.48
C VAL A 130 -0.71 -12.53 -7.87
N GLY A 131 -0.49 -13.51 -8.74
CA GLY A 131 -0.17 -13.25 -10.15
C GLY A 131 -1.39 -12.79 -10.94
N ARG A 132 -1.20 -11.88 -11.91
CA ARG A 132 -2.28 -11.38 -12.79
C ARG A 132 -3.05 -12.49 -13.53
N LYS A 133 -2.39 -13.61 -13.85
CA LYS A 133 -2.96 -14.76 -14.55
C LYS A 133 -3.46 -15.85 -13.62
N GLN A 134 -3.19 -15.73 -12.32
CA GLN A 134 -3.61 -16.71 -11.35
C GLN A 134 -5.13 -16.83 -11.35
N ARG A 135 -5.63 -18.07 -11.29
CA ARG A 135 -7.05 -18.39 -11.33
C ARG A 135 -7.43 -19.31 -10.17
N VAL A 136 -8.66 -19.12 -9.71
CA VAL A 136 -9.34 -19.95 -8.71
C VAL A 136 -10.60 -20.48 -9.40
N ASN A 137 -10.67 -21.80 -9.62
CA ASN A 137 -11.81 -22.46 -10.29
C ASN A 137 -12.22 -21.76 -11.60
N GLY A 138 -11.26 -21.41 -12.45
CA GLY A 138 -11.47 -20.73 -13.74
C GLY A 138 -11.66 -19.20 -13.67
N THR A 139 -11.95 -18.65 -12.49
CA THR A 139 -12.13 -17.21 -12.27
C THR A 139 -10.79 -16.54 -11.94
N PRO A 140 -10.49 -15.31 -12.41
CA PRO A 140 -9.30 -14.57 -11.97
C PRO A 140 -9.23 -14.50 -10.43
N ALA A 141 -8.06 -14.83 -9.87
CA ALA A 141 -7.92 -14.99 -8.43
C ALA A 141 -8.36 -13.74 -7.66
N TYR A 142 -7.96 -12.54 -8.11
CA TYR A 142 -8.34 -11.30 -7.43
C TYR A 142 -9.86 -11.07 -7.36
N ILE A 143 -10.63 -11.51 -8.37
CA ILE A 143 -12.09 -11.41 -8.35
C ILE A 143 -12.65 -12.39 -7.31
N ALA A 144 -12.25 -13.67 -7.41
CA ALA A 144 -12.75 -14.72 -6.53
C ALA A 144 -12.44 -14.44 -5.05
N LEU A 145 -11.24 -13.93 -4.75
CA LEU A 145 -10.84 -13.55 -3.40
C LEU A 145 -11.64 -12.33 -2.90
N CYS A 146 -11.80 -11.28 -3.72
CA CYS A 146 -12.64 -10.13 -3.35
C CYS A 146 -14.08 -10.55 -3.09
N ASP A 147 -14.66 -11.43 -3.91
CA ASP A 147 -16.01 -11.95 -3.70
C ASP A 147 -16.13 -12.74 -2.40
N LEU A 148 -15.14 -13.57 -2.07
CA LEU A 148 -15.10 -14.29 -0.79
C LEU A 148 -15.07 -13.30 0.38
N MET A 149 -14.16 -12.33 0.36
CA MET A 149 -14.01 -11.36 1.45
C MET A 149 -15.24 -10.46 1.60
N HIS A 150 -15.89 -10.08 0.50
CA HIS A 150 -17.15 -9.35 0.56
C HIS A 150 -18.25 -10.20 1.22
N ARG A 151 -18.42 -11.48 0.82
CA ARG A 151 -19.38 -12.40 1.46
C ARG A 151 -19.10 -12.66 2.94
N ARG A 152 -17.84 -12.52 3.38
CA ARG A 152 -17.42 -12.68 4.78
C ARG A 152 -17.49 -11.37 5.58
N GLY A 153 -17.96 -10.27 4.99
CA GLY A 153 -18.22 -9.01 5.68
C GLY A 153 -16.96 -8.28 6.13
N LEU A 154 -15.87 -8.38 5.37
CA LEU A 154 -14.68 -7.56 5.57
C LEU A 154 -15.02 -6.09 5.21
N ALA A 155 -14.30 -5.11 5.76
CA ALA A 155 -14.66 -3.70 5.64
C ALA A 155 -14.40 -3.13 4.22
N GLY A 156 -13.43 -3.69 3.51
CA GLY A 156 -13.13 -3.32 2.13
C GLY A 156 -11.95 -4.10 1.58
N ALA A 157 -11.86 -4.17 0.25
CA ALA A 157 -10.69 -4.69 -0.45
C ALA A 157 -10.39 -3.87 -1.70
N THR A 158 -9.12 -3.61 -1.99
CA THR A 158 -8.67 -2.91 -3.20
C THR A 158 -7.57 -3.72 -3.89
N VAL A 159 -7.77 -4.00 -5.17
CA VAL A 159 -6.82 -4.70 -6.04
C VAL A 159 -5.99 -3.69 -6.80
N LEU A 160 -4.68 -3.68 -6.54
CA LEU A 160 -3.67 -2.87 -7.20
C LEU A 160 -2.85 -3.74 -8.16
N LEU A 161 -2.82 -3.36 -9.43
CA LEU A 161 -2.11 -4.08 -10.48
C LEU A 161 -0.68 -3.53 -10.62
N GLY A 162 0.32 -4.40 -10.48
CA GLY A 162 1.70 -4.06 -10.77
C GLY A 162 1.96 -3.83 -12.26
N VAL A 163 2.92 -2.95 -12.57
CA VAL A 163 3.49 -2.79 -13.92
C VAL A 163 4.76 -3.64 -14.12
N ASP A 164 5.43 -3.98 -13.02
CA ASP A 164 6.58 -4.87 -12.89
C ASP A 164 6.62 -5.36 -11.42
N GLY A 165 7.41 -6.38 -11.12
CA GLY A 165 7.52 -6.89 -9.77
C GLY A 165 8.32 -8.18 -9.65
N VAL A 166 8.52 -8.62 -8.42
CA VAL A 166 9.12 -9.91 -8.07
C VAL A 166 8.05 -10.74 -7.39
N ALA A 167 7.91 -12.00 -7.78
CA ALA A 167 7.02 -12.94 -7.12
C ALA A 167 7.78 -14.23 -6.89
N HIS A 168 7.82 -14.71 -5.64
CA HIS A 168 8.54 -15.92 -5.25
C HIS A 168 10.02 -15.90 -5.68
N GLY A 169 10.66 -14.73 -5.56
CA GLY A 169 12.07 -14.52 -5.90
C GLY A 169 12.39 -14.39 -7.40
N GLU A 170 11.39 -14.35 -8.28
CA GLU A 170 11.57 -14.17 -9.73
C GLU A 170 10.90 -12.90 -10.23
N ARG A 171 11.59 -12.15 -11.10
CA ARG A 171 11.03 -10.92 -11.68
C ARG A 171 10.03 -11.22 -12.79
N GLN A 172 8.87 -10.56 -12.74
CA GLN A 172 7.77 -10.69 -13.68
C GLN A 172 7.44 -9.30 -14.27
N ARG A 173 7.80 -9.06 -15.53
CA ARG A 173 7.63 -7.76 -16.21
C ARG A 173 6.69 -7.83 -17.40
N ALA A 174 5.72 -6.91 -17.49
CA ALA A 174 4.88 -6.78 -18.68
C ALA A 174 5.72 -6.34 -19.90
N ASN A 175 6.06 -7.28 -20.79
CA ASN A 175 6.74 -6.97 -22.05
C ASN A 175 5.71 -6.63 -23.15
N PHE A 176 5.93 -5.53 -23.87
CA PHE A 176 5.03 -5.01 -24.92
C PHE A 176 4.81 -5.97 -26.11
N PHE A 177 5.75 -6.90 -26.35
CA PHE A 177 5.70 -7.92 -27.42
C PHE A 177 5.87 -9.36 -26.91
N GLY A 178 5.82 -9.59 -25.58
CA GLY A 178 5.97 -10.92 -24.99
C GLY A 178 4.63 -11.60 -24.69
N ARG A 179 4.63 -12.93 -24.50
CA ARG A 179 3.49 -13.63 -23.87
C ARG A 179 3.21 -12.95 -22.52
N ASN A 180 2.10 -12.22 -22.41
CA ASN A 180 1.62 -11.45 -21.24
C ASN A 180 2.28 -11.90 -19.92
N ALA A 181 3.07 -11.07 -19.24
CA ALA A 181 3.72 -11.52 -18.00
C ALA A 181 2.73 -11.68 -16.85
N ASP A 182 3.04 -12.60 -15.93
CA ASP A 182 2.27 -12.83 -14.70
C ASP A 182 2.69 -11.83 -13.62
N VAL A 183 2.60 -10.54 -13.95
CA VAL A 183 3.02 -9.44 -13.06
C VAL A 183 2.25 -9.53 -11.75
N PRO A 184 2.90 -9.39 -10.59
CA PRO A 184 2.22 -9.50 -9.30
C PRO A 184 1.21 -8.37 -9.09
N MET A 185 0.15 -8.70 -8.37
CA MET A 185 -0.92 -7.82 -7.92
C MET A 185 -0.95 -7.84 -6.39
N MET A 186 -1.35 -6.72 -5.79
CA MET A 186 -1.63 -6.60 -4.36
C MET A 186 -3.13 -6.47 -4.16
N ILE A 187 -3.72 -7.31 -3.30
CA ILE A 187 -5.08 -7.12 -2.81
C ILE A 187 -4.98 -6.64 -1.38
N VAL A 188 -5.26 -5.35 -1.15
CA VAL A 188 -5.20 -4.72 0.18
C VAL A 188 -6.60 -4.76 0.79
N VAL A 189 -6.72 -5.41 1.94
CA VAL A 189 -7.98 -5.74 2.60
C VAL A 189 -7.95 -5.16 4.00
N VAL A 190 -9.05 -4.56 4.43
CA VAL A 190 -9.20 -4.04 5.79
C VAL A 190 -10.34 -4.76 6.47
N GLY A 191 -10.14 -5.20 7.70
CA GLY A 191 -11.16 -5.87 8.50
C GLY A 191 -10.74 -5.96 9.96
N SER A 192 -11.63 -6.50 10.81
CA SER A 192 -11.23 -6.80 12.18
C SER A 192 -10.32 -8.02 12.21
N GLY A 193 -9.47 -8.12 13.25
CA GLY A 193 -8.63 -9.29 13.48
C GLY A 193 -9.41 -10.59 13.45
N GLU A 194 -10.56 -10.63 14.16
CA GLU A 194 -11.45 -11.79 14.21
C GLU A 194 -11.93 -12.22 12.82
N ARG A 195 -12.42 -11.29 11.98
CA ARG A 195 -12.92 -11.62 10.64
C ARG A 195 -11.81 -12.05 9.71
N ILE A 196 -10.65 -11.39 9.77
CA ILE A 196 -9.47 -11.75 8.98
C ILE A 196 -8.97 -13.14 9.38
N GLY A 197 -8.84 -13.42 10.69
CA GLY A 197 -8.45 -14.72 11.21
C GLY A 197 -9.34 -15.86 10.71
N ARG A 198 -10.65 -15.64 10.65
CA ARG A 198 -11.62 -16.64 10.14
C ARG A 198 -11.51 -16.90 8.65
N VAL A 199 -11.21 -15.89 7.83
CA VAL A 199 -11.18 -16.03 6.37
C VAL A 199 -9.80 -16.47 5.84
N LEU A 200 -8.73 -16.29 6.62
CA LEU A 200 -7.36 -16.66 6.23
C LEU A 200 -7.21 -18.11 5.76
N PRO A 201 -7.72 -19.15 6.47
CA PRO A 201 -7.63 -20.53 5.99
C PRO A 201 -8.37 -20.74 4.66
N GLU A 202 -9.51 -20.09 4.48
CA GLU A 202 -10.27 -20.17 3.21
C GLU A 202 -9.48 -19.52 2.06
N LEU A 203 -8.90 -18.34 2.27
CA LEU A 203 -8.05 -17.66 1.27
C LEU A 203 -6.83 -18.51 0.91
N ALA A 204 -6.18 -19.10 1.91
CA ALA A 204 -5.03 -19.96 1.71
C ALA A 204 -5.39 -21.22 0.91
N GLY A 205 -6.53 -21.85 1.21
CA GLY A 205 -7.02 -23.02 0.49
C GLY A 205 -7.37 -22.76 -0.99
N LEU A 206 -7.62 -21.51 -1.37
CA LEU A 206 -7.87 -21.12 -2.77
C LEU A 206 -6.59 -20.89 -3.57
N LEU A 207 -5.44 -20.72 -2.92
CA LEU A 207 -4.19 -20.34 -3.56
C LEU A 207 -3.16 -21.47 -3.46
N ARG A 208 -2.51 -21.79 -4.59
CA ARG A 208 -1.46 -22.81 -4.63
C ARG A 208 -0.24 -22.44 -3.77
N THR A 209 0.14 -21.16 -3.80
CA THR A 209 1.30 -20.63 -3.08
C THR A 209 0.86 -19.34 -2.38
N PRO A 210 0.19 -19.43 -1.22
CA PRO A 210 -0.31 -18.25 -0.53
C PRO A 210 0.86 -17.42 0.00
N LEU A 211 0.77 -16.10 -0.17
CA LEU A 211 1.72 -15.14 0.35
C LEU A 211 0.95 -13.91 0.82
N PHE A 212 0.85 -13.74 2.14
CA PHE A 212 0.08 -12.68 2.77
C PHE A 212 0.95 -11.86 3.71
N THR A 213 0.61 -10.58 3.88
CA THR A 213 1.05 -9.80 5.04
C THR A 213 -0.12 -9.36 5.89
N LEU A 214 0.10 -9.31 7.21
CA LEU A 214 -0.83 -8.71 8.16
C LEU A 214 -0.16 -7.53 8.86
N GLU A 215 -0.82 -6.39 8.87
CA GLU A 215 -0.37 -5.17 9.55
C GLU A 215 -1.45 -4.63 10.48
N ARG A 216 -1.07 -4.21 11.69
CA ARG A 216 -1.97 -3.52 12.63
C ARG A 216 -2.32 -2.15 12.04
N VAL A 217 -3.61 -1.84 11.99
CA VAL A 217 -4.11 -0.53 11.58
C VAL A 217 -5.22 -0.07 12.51
N ARG A 218 -5.50 1.24 12.52
CA ARG A 218 -6.73 1.80 13.08
C ARG A 218 -7.66 2.21 11.97
N VAL A 219 -8.93 1.85 12.06
CA VAL A 219 -9.96 2.38 11.15
C VAL A 219 -10.49 3.67 11.75
N CYS A 220 -10.19 4.79 11.10
CA CYS A 220 -10.61 6.11 11.56
C CYS A 220 -12.01 6.46 11.04
N LYS A 221 -12.32 6.05 9.81
CA LYS A 221 -13.64 6.28 9.19
C LYS A 221 -14.08 5.11 8.32
N ARG A 222 -15.40 4.94 8.21
CA ARG A 222 -16.01 4.01 7.26
C ARG A 222 -17.39 4.52 6.82
N ASP A 223 -17.58 4.65 5.52
CA ASP A 223 -18.84 5.02 4.87
C ASP A 223 -19.47 6.28 5.49
N GLY A 224 -18.68 7.35 5.56
CA GLY A 224 -19.08 8.63 6.16
C GLY A 224 -19.00 8.67 7.68
N GLN A 225 -19.10 7.52 8.36
CA GLN A 225 -19.06 7.45 9.81
C GLN A 225 -17.66 7.70 10.34
N PHE A 226 -17.56 8.66 11.26
CA PHE A 226 -16.39 8.87 12.10
C PHE A 226 -16.37 7.78 13.17
N LEU A 227 -15.29 7.00 13.22
CA LEU A 227 -15.09 5.99 14.25
C LEU A 227 -14.13 6.54 15.30
N GLU A 228 -12.92 6.89 14.88
CA GLU A 228 -11.86 7.31 15.78
C GLU A 228 -10.85 8.23 15.07
N ARG A 229 -10.07 9.00 15.85
CA ARG A 229 -8.93 9.76 15.31
C ARG A 229 -7.75 8.83 15.00
N PRO A 230 -6.82 9.22 14.11
CA PRO A 230 -5.51 8.59 14.01
C PRO A 230 -4.85 8.51 15.40
N HIS A 231 -4.03 7.47 15.63
CA HIS A 231 -3.33 7.32 16.91
C HIS A 231 -2.57 8.62 17.25
N ALA A 232 -2.76 9.11 18.47
CA ALA A 232 -2.01 10.24 19.01
C ALA A 232 -0.60 9.76 19.39
N LEU A 233 0.25 9.58 18.39
CA LEU A 233 1.63 9.14 18.57
C LEU A 233 2.48 10.31 19.06
N PRO A 234 3.44 10.08 19.98
CA PRO A 234 4.44 11.09 20.28
C PRO A 234 5.28 11.38 19.02
N GLY A 235 5.85 12.58 18.91
CA GLY A 235 6.71 12.93 17.77
C GLY A 235 7.97 12.06 17.67
N THR A 236 8.42 11.49 18.79
CA THR A 236 9.56 10.57 18.88
C THR A 236 9.26 9.40 19.81
N ASP A 237 9.99 8.31 19.64
CA ASP A 237 9.96 7.20 20.61
C ASP A 237 10.80 7.48 21.88
N GLU A 238 10.87 6.48 22.76
CA GLU A 238 11.61 6.53 24.04
C GLU A 238 13.14 6.72 23.86
N HIS A 239 13.66 6.50 22.65
CA HIS A 239 15.06 6.68 22.29
C HIS A 239 15.29 7.95 21.45
N GLY A 240 14.27 8.79 21.27
CA GLY A 240 14.34 10.02 20.50
C GLY A 240 14.31 9.83 18.98
N LEU A 241 14.00 8.63 18.48
CA LEU A 241 13.82 8.40 17.04
C LEU A 241 12.48 8.98 16.59
N PRO A 242 12.42 9.71 15.46
CA PRO A 242 11.18 10.29 14.96
C PRO A 242 10.17 9.18 14.60
N LEU A 243 8.92 9.37 15.04
CA LEU A 243 7.80 8.54 14.64
C LEU A 243 7.08 9.18 13.46
N TRP A 244 6.65 8.34 12.52
CA TRP A 244 5.89 8.75 11.36
C TRP A 244 4.55 8.01 11.35
N GLN A 245 3.59 8.55 10.62
CA GLN A 245 2.25 7.99 10.54
C GLN A 245 1.78 8.02 9.08
N LYS A 246 1.10 6.95 8.67
CA LYS A 246 0.50 6.82 7.35
C LYS A 246 -1.01 6.82 7.47
N LEU A 247 -1.66 7.72 6.73
CA LEU A 247 -3.08 7.64 6.44
C LEU A 247 -3.29 7.01 5.07
N THR A 248 -4.18 6.03 5.00
CA THR A 248 -4.62 5.45 3.73
C THR A 248 -6.12 5.64 3.59
N ILE A 249 -6.52 6.23 2.46
CA ILE A 249 -7.90 6.61 2.15
C ILE A 249 -8.34 5.80 0.93
N TYR A 250 -9.34 4.95 1.10
CA TYR A 250 -9.93 4.14 0.05
C TYR A 250 -11.27 4.76 -0.35
N THR A 251 -11.41 5.13 -1.62
CA THR A 251 -12.62 5.76 -2.18
C THR A 251 -12.93 5.17 -3.55
N SER A 252 -14.14 5.40 -4.08
CA SER A 252 -14.42 5.15 -5.49
C SER A 252 -13.87 6.28 -6.37
N GLU A 253 -13.43 5.98 -7.60
CA GLU A 253 -13.04 7.01 -8.57
C GLU A 253 -14.20 7.96 -8.91
N SER A 254 -15.43 7.43 -8.90
CA SER A 254 -16.65 8.23 -9.12
C SER A 254 -17.13 8.99 -7.88
N ALA A 255 -16.52 8.77 -6.72
CA ALA A 255 -16.86 9.46 -5.47
C ALA A 255 -16.54 10.95 -5.59
N GLN A 256 -17.52 11.82 -5.33
CA GLN A 256 -17.36 13.26 -5.49
C GLN A 256 -17.73 14.04 -4.24
N ARG A 257 -17.02 15.14 -4.01
CA ARG A 257 -17.35 16.15 -3.00
C ARG A 257 -17.20 17.54 -3.62
N GLY A 258 -18.26 18.35 -3.56
CA GLY A 258 -18.24 19.70 -4.14
C GLY A 258 -17.97 19.72 -5.65
N GLY A 259 -18.43 18.70 -6.39
CA GLY A 259 -18.23 18.58 -7.84
C GLY A 259 -16.84 18.08 -8.29
N ALA A 260 -15.95 17.75 -7.36
CA ALA A 260 -14.64 17.19 -7.65
C ALA A 260 -14.50 15.75 -7.11
N PRO A 261 -13.78 14.84 -7.80
CA PRO A 261 -13.47 13.52 -7.25
C PRO A 261 -12.72 13.62 -5.91
N ILE A 262 -13.10 12.81 -4.91
CA ILE A 262 -12.58 12.92 -3.55
C ILE A 262 -11.03 12.88 -3.50
N HIS A 263 -10.40 11.94 -4.19
CA HIS A 263 -8.93 11.84 -4.23
C HIS A 263 -8.25 13.13 -4.75
N ARG A 264 -8.86 13.82 -5.71
CA ARG A 264 -8.34 15.09 -6.24
C ARG A 264 -8.53 16.21 -5.24
N ALA A 265 -9.71 16.28 -4.61
CA ALA A 265 -10.00 17.25 -3.57
C ALA A 265 -9.03 17.11 -2.38
N ILE A 266 -8.71 15.88 -1.96
CA ILE A 266 -7.72 15.60 -0.91
C ILE A 266 -6.36 16.17 -1.33
N VAL A 267 -5.83 15.74 -2.49
CA VAL A 267 -4.51 16.18 -2.95
C VAL A 267 -4.44 17.71 -3.08
N GLN A 268 -5.47 18.33 -3.64
CA GLN A 268 -5.53 19.77 -3.81
C GLN A 268 -5.54 20.50 -2.45
N ARG A 269 -6.41 20.10 -1.52
CA ARG A 269 -6.53 20.78 -0.23
C ARG A 269 -5.30 20.57 0.64
N LEU A 270 -4.73 19.36 0.69
CA LEU A 270 -3.49 19.11 1.43
C LEU A 270 -2.32 19.94 0.89
N ARG A 271 -2.19 20.03 -0.44
CA ARG A 271 -1.18 20.88 -1.08
C ARG A 271 -1.38 22.37 -0.79
N GLN A 272 -2.63 22.84 -0.76
CA GLN A 272 -2.98 24.24 -0.46
C GLN A 272 -2.77 24.60 1.01
N ALA A 273 -3.11 23.71 1.93
CA ALA A 273 -2.89 23.88 3.37
C ALA A 273 -1.40 23.95 3.69
N GLY A 274 -0.58 23.20 2.95
CA GLY A 274 0.88 23.29 3.04
C GLY A 274 1.46 22.73 4.34
N THR A 275 0.72 21.86 5.03
CA THR A 275 1.16 21.17 6.25
C THR A 275 1.55 19.71 5.97
N ALA A 276 0.95 19.09 4.94
CA ALA A 276 1.36 17.78 4.47
C ALA A 276 2.60 17.84 3.57
N ASP A 277 3.57 16.98 3.83
CA ASP A 277 4.80 16.83 3.04
C ASP A 277 4.55 16.13 1.70
N GLY A 278 3.56 15.25 1.62
CA GLY A 278 3.24 14.57 0.37
C GLY A 278 1.98 13.72 0.41
N ALA A 279 1.45 13.46 -0.78
CA ALA A 279 0.37 12.50 -0.97
C ALA A 279 0.59 11.73 -2.28
N THR A 280 0.32 10.43 -2.27
CA THR A 280 0.38 9.57 -3.46
C THR A 280 -0.99 8.94 -3.71
N VAL A 281 -1.46 9.01 -4.95
CA VAL A 281 -2.74 8.43 -5.36
C VAL A 281 -2.52 7.27 -6.32
N LEU A 282 -3.02 6.10 -5.96
CA LEU A 282 -3.00 4.88 -6.74
C LEU A 282 -4.41 4.54 -7.22
N ARG A 283 -4.53 4.08 -8.47
CA ARG A 283 -5.79 3.55 -9.02
C ARG A 283 -5.77 2.03 -8.97
N GLY A 284 -6.77 1.43 -8.34
CA GLY A 284 -7.00 -0.01 -8.39
C GLY A 284 -7.75 -0.43 -9.65
N VAL A 285 -7.82 -1.75 -9.88
CA VAL A 285 -8.51 -2.34 -11.03
C VAL A 285 -9.81 -3.05 -10.64
N TRP A 286 -9.94 -3.39 -9.36
CA TRP A 286 -11.08 -4.09 -8.79
C TRP A 286 -11.13 -3.87 -7.28
N GLY A 287 -12.30 -3.94 -6.65
CA GLY A 287 -12.41 -3.84 -5.20
C GLY A 287 -13.84 -3.60 -4.71
N PHE A 288 -13.97 -3.43 -3.41
CA PHE A 288 -15.19 -3.02 -2.74
C PHE A 288 -14.87 -2.22 -1.46
N HIS A 289 -15.83 -1.46 -0.99
CA HIS A 289 -15.83 -0.80 0.31
C HIS A 289 -17.26 -0.75 0.83
N GLY A 290 -17.44 -0.93 2.14
CA GLY A 290 -18.76 -1.01 2.75
C GLY A 290 -19.58 -2.18 2.20
N ASP A 291 -20.88 -1.97 2.03
CA ASP A 291 -21.84 -2.98 1.54
C ASP A 291 -21.93 -3.06 0.00
N HIS A 292 -21.07 -2.32 -0.72
CA HIS A 292 -21.08 -2.32 -2.17
C HIS A 292 -20.48 -3.61 -2.73
N PRO A 293 -21.14 -4.29 -3.69
CA PRO A 293 -20.57 -5.46 -4.34
C PRO A 293 -19.21 -5.15 -5.01
N PRO A 294 -18.31 -6.15 -5.10
CA PRO A 294 -17.05 -6.01 -5.82
C PRO A 294 -17.26 -5.52 -7.25
N HIS A 295 -16.50 -4.49 -7.58
CA HIS A 295 -16.61 -3.78 -8.84
C HIS A 295 -15.24 -3.39 -9.37
N GLY A 296 -15.17 -3.05 -10.65
CA GLY A 296 -13.97 -2.56 -11.30
C GLY A 296 -14.25 -2.22 -12.76
N ASP A 297 -13.19 -1.94 -13.50
CA ASP A 297 -13.31 -1.51 -14.90
C ASP A 297 -13.84 -2.66 -15.78
N LYS A 298 -15.02 -2.45 -16.36
CA LYS A 298 -15.50 -3.21 -17.52
C LYS A 298 -15.10 -2.43 -18.77
N LEU A 299 -14.60 -3.12 -19.80
CA LEU A 299 -14.05 -2.56 -21.05
C LEU A 299 -14.98 -1.55 -21.79
N LEU A 300 -16.24 -1.39 -21.37
CA LEU A 300 -17.29 -0.59 -22.02
C LEU A 300 -18.14 0.23 -21.01
N SER A 301 -17.68 0.47 -19.78
CA SER A 301 -18.43 1.27 -18.79
C SER A 301 -18.24 2.78 -19.00
N LEU A 302 -19.35 3.54 -19.07
CA LEU A 302 -19.35 5.02 -19.17
C LEU A 302 -18.85 5.71 -17.88
N THR A 303 -18.95 5.04 -16.74
CA THR A 303 -18.41 5.51 -15.45
C THR A 303 -17.49 4.45 -14.86
N ARG A 304 -16.22 4.79 -14.61
CA ARG A 304 -15.27 3.92 -13.92
C ARG A 304 -15.56 3.95 -12.43
N ARG A 305 -16.12 2.86 -11.91
CA ARG A 305 -16.24 2.63 -10.46
C ARG A 305 -15.04 1.77 -10.07
N VAL A 306 -13.83 2.32 -10.15
CA VAL A 306 -12.63 1.63 -9.68
C VAL A 306 -12.21 2.23 -8.35
N PRO A 307 -11.65 1.43 -7.42
CA PRO A 307 -11.15 1.98 -6.17
C PRO A 307 -9.94 2.88 -6.42
N VAL A 308 -9.85 3.95 -5.65
CA VAL A 308 -8.72 4.88 -5.60
C VAL A 308 -8.19 4.93 -4.18
N VAL A 309 -6.89 4.73 -4.04
CA VAL A 309 -6.17 4.73 -2.77
C VAL A 309 -5.31 5.98 -2.70
N THR A 310 -5.61 6.87 -1.76
CA THR A 310 -4.75 8.03 -1.46
C THR A 310 -3.95 7.74 -0.19
N ILE A 311 -2.64 7.90 -0.26
CA ILE A 311 -1.69 7.63 0.82
C ILE A 311 -1.03 8.95 1.22
N VAL A 312 -1.09 9.28 2.50
CA VAL A 312 -0.41 10.44 3.11
C VAL A 312 0.52 9.90 4.18
N ILE A 313 1.79 10.31 4.17
CA ILE A 313 2.79 9.88 5.15
C ILE A 313 3.48 11.12 5.68
N ASP A 314 3.41 11.31 7.00
CA ASP A 314 3.92 12.51 7.65
C ASP A 314 4.17 12.28 9.14
N THR A 315 4.64 13.31 9.83
CA THR A 315 4.69 13.37 11.28
C THR A 315 3.29 13.21 11.88
N PRO A 316 3.14 12.66 13.10
CA PRO A 316 1.84 12.49 13.76
C PRO A 316 1.02 13.80 13.85
N ALA A 317 1.70 14.95 14.04
CA ALA A 317 1.05 16.25 14.08
C ALA A 317 0.41 16.63 12.73
N ASN A 318 1.19 16.56 11.65
CA ASN A 318 0.70 16.86 10.30
C ASN A 318 -0.36 15.85 9.83
N VAL A 319 -0.26 14.59 10.28
CA VAL A 319 -1.29 13.57 10.03
C VAL A 319 -2.60 13.92 10.74
N ALA A 320 -2.57 14.41 11.97
CA ALA A 320 -3.78 14.83 12.68
C ALA A 320 -4.49 16.00 11.97
N GLU A 321 -3.73 16.95 11.42
CA GLU A 321 -4.28 18.05 10.60
C GLU A 321 -4.81 17.56 9.25
N SER A 322 -4.05 16.73 8.56
CA SER A 322 -4.47 16.11 7.29
C SER A 322 -5.76 15.34 7.45
N PHE A 323 -5.91 14.62 8.58
CA PHE A 323 -7.12 13.88 8.90
C PHE A 323 -8.35 14.77 9.04
N ALA A 324 -8.23 15.99 9.55
CA ALA A 324 -9.38 16.92 9.62
C ALA A 324 -9.91 17.27 8.21
N VAL A 325 -9.02 17.48 7.25
CA VAL A 325 -9.39 17.71 5.84
C VAL A 325 -10.01 16.46 5.23
N ILE A 326 -9.43 15.29 5.49
CA ILE A 326 -9.91 14.00 4.98
C ILE A 326 -11.29 13.67 5.57
N ASP A 327 -11.51 13.92 6.86
CA ASP A 327 -12.77 13.69 7.56
C ASP A 327 -13.92 14.44 6.89
N GLU A 328 -13.74 15.73 6.60
CA GLU A 328 -14.73 16.53 5.86
C GLU A 328 -15.02 15.97 4.46
N LEU A 329 -13.96 15.62 3.72
CA LEU A 329 -14.07 15.14 2.34
C LEU A 329 -14.65 13.72 2.21
N THR A 330 -14.57 12.92 3.28
CA THR A 330 -15.07 11.53 3.36
C THR A 330 -16.29 11.41 4.27
N SER A 331 -17.10 12.47 4.34
CA SER A 331 -18.30 12.53 5.22
C SER A 331 -19.48 11.69 4.74
N GLU A 332 -19.48 11.24 3.48
CA GLU A 332 -20.56 10.40 2.92
C GLU A 332 -20.09 8.98 2.58
N GLU A 333 -18.86 8.84 2.08
CA GLU A 333 -18.32 7.54 1.69
C GLU A 333 -16.79 7.48 1.91
N GLY A 334 -16.28 6.26 1.91
CA GLY A 334 -14.85 5.96 1.97
C GLY A 334 -14.45 5.24 3.25
N LEU A 335 -13.28 4.62 3.19
CA LEU A 335 -12.64 3.95 4.31
C LEU A 335 -11.30 4.64 4.57
N VAL A 336 -11.06 5.04 5.82
CA VAL A 336 -9.82 5.72 6.22
C VAL A 336 -9.14 4.90 7.30
N THR A 337 -7.89 4.53 7.05
CA THR A 337 -7.05 3.82 8.03
C THR A 337 -5.83 4.64 8.40
N SER A 338 -5.33 4.42 9.61
CA SER A 338 -4.08 5.00 10.12
C SER A 338 -3.16 3.91 10.66
N GLU A 339 -1.87 4.03 10.39
CA GLU A 339 -0.84 3.12 10.93
C GLU A 339 0.47 3.88 11.20
N MET A 340 1.23 3.43 12.20
CA MET A 340 2.56 3.98 12.50
C MET A 340 3.60 3.46 11.49
N VAL A 341 4.47 4.34 11.04
CA VAL A 341 5.60 4.04 10.18
C VAL A 341 6.89 4.21 11.00
N PRO A 342 7.57 3.12 11.40
CA PRO A 342 8.68 3.17 12.35
C PRO A 342 9.97 3.75 11.78
N ALA A 343 10.15 3.75 10.46
CA ALA A 343 11.27 4.44 9.85
C ALA A 343 10.85 5.03 8.51
N LEU A 344 11.31 6.25 8.29
CA LEU A 344 11.13 7.01 7.07
C LEU A 344 12.44 7.71 6.75
N VAL A 345 12.88 7.57 5.51
CA VAL A 345 14.06 8.26 5.00
C VAL A 345 13.64 9.09 3.79
N SER A 346 13.99 10.37 3.83
CA SER A 346 13.91 11.28 2.70
C SER A 346 15.33 11.67 2.30
N ASP A 347 15.69 11.44 1.04
CA ASP A 347 17.03 11.74 0.47
C ASP A 347 17.13 13.21 -0.02
N GLU A 348 16.39 14.14 0.60
CA GLU A 348 16.39 15.56 0.23
C GLU A 348 17.33 16.42 1.09
N GLY A 349 17.95 15.88 2.13
CA GLY A 349 18.94 16.59 2.92
C GLY A 349 19.64 15.69 3.94
N ASP A 350 20.93 15.46 3.69
CA ASP A 350 21.93 14.90 4.60
C ASP A 350 22.06 13.37 4.76
N SER A 351 23.34 13.01 4.75
CA SER A 351 24.01 11.73 4.78
C SER A 351 24.14 11.16 6.20
N GLY A 352 23.13 10.43 6.64
CA GLY A 352 23.33 9.49 7.76
C GLY A 352 24.16 8.29 7.29
N GLN A 353 25.34 8.07 7.89
CA GLN A 353 26.10 6.83 7.68
C GLN A 353 25.45 5.68 8.43
N GLY A 354 24.61 4.90 7.73
CA GLY A 354 24.10 3.61 8.18
C GLY A 354 22.63 3.38 7.85
N PRO A 355 22.14 2.13 8.01
CA PRO A 355 20.75 1.79 7.77
C PRO A 355 19.82 2.55 8.74
N PRO A 356 18.58 2.87 8.32
CA PRO A 356 17.69 3.69 9.10
C PRO A 356 17.26 2.91 10.34
N ARG A 357 17.39 3.54 11.51
CA ARG A 357 16.95 2.95 12.78
C ARG A 357 15.42 3.01 12.84
N MET A 358 14.80 1.86 13.10
CA MET A 358 13.35 1.78 13.30
C MET A 358 12.97 2.19 14.71
N ALA A 359 12.14 3.23 14.81
CA ALA A 359 11.50 3.62 16.04
C ALA A 359 10.63 2.48 16.60
N ARG A 360 10.48 2.45 17.93
CA ARG A 360 9.65 1.50 18.65
C ARG A 360 8.64 2.25 19.51
N HIS A 361 7.37 2.05 19.23
CA HIS A 361 6.30 2.60 20.06
C HIS A 361 5.15 1.58 20.11
N ARG A 362 4.63 1.33 21.31
CA ARG A 362 3.48 0.43 21.53
C ARG A 362 2.23 1.29 21.62
N TYR A 363 1.26 1.07 20.72
CA TYR A 363 0.10 1.94 20.53
C TYR A 363 -1.18 1.21 20.11
#